data_AF-A0A9D4DE86-F1
#
_entry.id   AF-A0A9D4DE86-F1
#
_cell.length_a   1.000
_cell.length_b   1.000
_cell.length_c   1.000
_cell.angle_alpha   90.00
_cell.angle_beta   90.00
_cell.angle_gamma   90.00
#
_symmetry.space_group_name_H-M   'P 1'
#
loop_
_entity.id
_entity.type
_entity.pdbx_description
1 polymer ?
#
loop_
_entity_poly.entity_id
_entity_poly.type
_entity_poly.pdbx_seq_one_letter_code
_entity_poly.pdbx_strand_id
1 'polypeptide(L)'
;MSDVDTTTHSMEDMSMTCNSKDNLGKPNLQTDQKDDQLVFPEPPEDWQFNKFIGELADNIGMRDLEKLKLQFSGAGGISSSVLDSIKDVRTLFTLLKTKKYLNRENMVYLQVMLQIAGRIDLVEQVIDFSREMGNTLYFYAAAGEPENGYKYVKMHVQGKDFSNCTSQYIEDLRNRLSRVLFVPTQYVIIAGIEPSSSLLITFMVPAKYVELMERRLFGGDTYPELHVLGIDIILIGENAFNLTGLTDTTLVATEQQEKLSSVYKQLQTALENLERSDLEIVRMSNDINRIRNEHTKICSQPKLL
;
A
#
# COMPACT_ATOMS: atom_id res chain seq x y z
N MET A 1 -38.64 -15.78 48.01
CA MET A 1 -38.86 -16.82 47.00
C MET A 1 -37.79 -16.62 45.94
N SER A 2 -36.85 -17.50 45.68
CA SER A 2 -36.43 -18.79 46.24
C SER A 2 -35.19 -19.14 45.40
N ASP A 3 -34.18 -19.72 46.04
CA ASP A 3 -32.91 -20.14 45.46
C ASP A 3 -33.06 -21.05 44.22
N VAL A 4 -31.99 -21.20 43.44
CA VAL A 4 -31.26 -22.49 43.30
C VAL A 4 -30.14 -22.36 42.25
N ASP A 5 -28.91 -22.57 42.73
CA ASP A 5 -27.70 -22.93 41.98
C ASP A 5 -27.83 -24.30 41.29
N THR A 6 -27.16 -24.52 40.16
CA THR A 6 -26.55 -25.85 39.91
C THR A 6 -25.33 -25.77 38.99
N THR A 7 -24.17 -25.98 39.60
CA THR A 7 -22.88 -26.33 39.01
C THR A 7 -22.89 -27.82 38.63
N THR A 8 -22.32 -28.20 37.48
CA THR A 8 -21.91 -29.59 37.23
C THR A 8 -20.52 -29.64 36.60
N HIS A 9 -19.59 -30.25 37.34
CA HIS A 9 -18.30 -30.78 36.88
C HIS A 9 -18.50 -32.11 36.17
N SER A 10 -17.69 -32.40 35.15
CA SER A 10 -17.43 -33.76 34.71
C SER A 10 -15.94 -33.94 34.44
N MET A 11 -15.36 -34.82 35.25
CA MET A 11 -14.07 -35.47 35.09
C MET A 11 -14.30 -36.75 34.27
N GLU A 12 -13.46 -37.00 33.27
CA GLU A 12 -13.27 -38.27 32.55
C GLU A 12 -12.07 -38.04 31.61
N ASP A 13 -11.11 -38.91 31.36
CA ASP A 13 -10.69 -40.15 32.02
C ASP A 13 -9.24 -40.42 31.53
N MET A 14 -8.36 -40.86 32.43
CA MET A 14 -7.00 -41.29 32.09
C MET A 14 -7.03 -42.74 31.63
N SER A 15 -6.43 -43.05 30.48
CA SER A 15 -6.01 -44.42 30.18
C SER A 15 -4.55 -44.45 29.70
N MET A 16 -3.69 -44.92 30.61
CA MET A 16 -2.37 -45.48 30.29
C MET A 16 -2.57 -46.91 29.76
N THR A 17 -1.94 -47.24 28.64
CA THR A 17 -1.60 -48.63 28.34
C THR A 17 -0.12 -48.73 28.01
N CYS A 18 0.59 -49.35 28.95
CA CYS A 18 1.97 -49.79 28.86
C CYS A 18 1.98 -51.21 28.29
N ASN A 19 2.76 -51.44 27.23
CA ASN A 19 3.09 -52.78 26.75
C ASN A 19 4.60 -52.86 26.51
N SER A 20 5.28 -53.41 27.50
CA SER A 20 6.65 -53.91 27.42
C SER A 20 6.64 -55.31 26.79
N LYS A 21 7.43 -55.53 25.74
CA LYS A 21 7.97 -56.86 25.44
C LYS A 21 9.40 -56.75 24.94
N ASP A 22 10.27 -57.37 25.72
CA ASP A 22 11.66 -57.67 25.45
C ASP A 22 11.85 -58.47 24.15
N ASN A 23 12.89 -58.10 23.40
CA ASN A 23 13.57 -59.03 22.50
C ASN A 23 15.06 -58.67 22.45
N LEU A 24 15.85 -59.44 23.19
CA LEU A 24 17.30 -59.53 23.07
C LEU A 24 17.65 -60.32 21.80
N GLY A 25 18.40 -59.69 20.87
CA GLY A 25 18.84 -60.36 19.65
C GLY A 25 19.91 -59.61 18.86
N LYS A 26 21.18 -59.88 19.22
CA LYS A 26 22.43 -59.76 18.41
C LYS A 26 22.99 -58.36 18.08
N PRO A 27 24.29 -58.11 18.31
CA PRO A 27 24.96 -56.90 17.84
C PRO A 27 25.32 -57.08 16.36
N ASN A 28 24.51 -56.50 15.48
CA ASN A 28 24.87 -56.36 14.08
C ASN A 28 25.58 -55.01 13.94
N LEU A 29 26.90 -55.04 13.71
CA LEU A 29 27.66 -53.88 13.25
C LEU A 29 27.19 -53.56 11.82
N GLN A 30 26.05 -52.90 11.70
CA GLN A 30 25.74 -52.08 10.54
C GLN A 30 26.24 -50.69 10.87
N THR A 31 27.19 -50.24 10.06
CA THR A 31 27.60 -48.84 9.96
C THR A 31 26.36 -48.01 9.61
N ASP A 32 25.65 -47.53 10.63
CA ASP A 32 24.71 -46.42 10.54
C ASP A 32 25.53 -45.16 10.21
N GLN A 33 25.99 -45.07 8.96
CA GLN A 33 26.03 -43.77 8.29
C GLN A 33 24.56 -43.40 8.06
N LYS A 34 23.88 -42.98 9.13
CA LYS A 34 22.80 -42.03 8.97
C LYS A 34 23.47 -40.84 8.32
N ASP A 35 23.30 -40.73 7.00
CA ASP A 35 23.33 -39.44 6.35
C ASP A 35 22.40 -38.57 7.19
N ASP A 36 22.98 -37.81 8.10
CA ASP A 36 22.38 -36.62 8.67
C ASP A 36 22.15 -35.71 7.47
N GLN A 37 21.09 -36.01 6.71
CA GLN A 37 20.54 -35.10 5.74
C GLN A 37 20.29 -33.85 6.54
N LEU A 38 21.13 -32.85 6.31
CA LEU A 38 20.96 -31.51 6.81
C LEU A 38 19.60 -31.04 6.28
N VAL A 39 18.55 -31.31 7.06
CA VAL A 39 17.23 -30.76 6.83
C VAL A 39 17.37 -29.29 7.16
N PHE A 40 17.66 -28.50 6.14
CA PHE A 40 17.57 -27.05 6.27
C PHE A 40 16.11 -26.74 6.61
N PRO A 41 15.84 -26.12 7.77
CA PRO A 41 14.49 -25.73 8.10
C PRO A 41 13.99 -24.81 6.99
N GLU A 42 12.76 -25.04 6.55
CA GLU A 42 12.13 -24.12 5.62
C GLU A 42 12.16 -22.71 6.24
N PRO A 43 12.53 -21.70 5.45
CA PRO A 43 12.61 -20.35 5.98
C PRO A 43 11.22 -19.92 6.47
N PRO A 44 11.13 -19.13 7.55
CA PRO A 44 9.85 -18.68 8.11
C PRO A 44 8.99 -18.03 7.04
N GLU A 45 7.66 -18.19 7.07
CA GLU A 45 6.76 -17.66 6.03
C GLU A 45 6.98 -16.17 5.70
N ASP A 46 7.42 -15.37 6.68
CA ASP A 46 7.68 -13.94 6.55
C ASP A 46 9.13 -13.57 6.23
N TRP A 47 9.98 -14.52 5.85
CA TRP A 47 11.40 -14.24 5.62
C TRP A 47 11.61 -13.22 4.50
N GLN A 48 10.84 -13.32 3.40
CA GLN A 48 10.91 -12.40 2.27
C GLN A 48 10.52 -10.98 2.68
N PHE A 49 9.41 -10.87 3.43
CA PHE A 49 8.95 -9.59 3.98
C PHE A 49 9.98 -8.97 4.92
N ASN A 50 10.53 -9.74 5.86
CA ASN A 50 11.53 -9.22 6.79
C ASN A 50 12.84 -8.81 6.09
N LYS A 51 13.24 -9.55 5.05
CA LYS A 51 14.38 -9.20 4.20
C LYS A 51 14.12 -7.87 3.48
N PHE A 52 12.99 -7.76 2.79
CA PHE A 52 12.58 -6.55 2.07
C PHE A 52 12.53 -5.32 3.00
N ILE A 53 11.86 -5.43 4.16
CA ILE A 53 11.80 -4.35 5.14
C ILE A 53 13.19 -3.97 5.68
N GLY A 54 14.09 -4.95 5.83
CA GLY A 54 15.48 -4.69 6.22
C GLY A 54 16.24 -3.88 5.17
N GLU A 55 16.15 -4.29 3.90
CA GLU A 55 16.78 -3.60 2.77
C GLU A 55 16.20 -2.19 2.59
N LEU A 56 14.89 -2.03 2.76
CA LEU A 56 14.22 -0.73 2.72
C LEU A 56 14.71 0.19 3.85
N ALA A 57 14.87 -0.34 5.06
CA ALA A 57 15.36 0.41 6.21
C ALA A 57 16.80 0.93 6.00
N ASP A 58 17.65 0.13 5.35
CA ASP A 58 19.04 0.52 5.06
C ASP A 58 19.12 1.66 4.03
N ASN A 59 18.08 1.85 3.21
CA ASN A 59 17.99 2.92 2.23
C ASN A 59 17.32 4.21 2.75
N ILE A 60 16.92 4.27 4.02
CA ILE A 60 16.28 5.43 4.64
C ILE A 60 17.31 6.16 5.52
N GLY A 61 17.62 7.40 5.16
CA GLY A 61 18.59 8.21 5.91
C GLY A 61 18.02 8.75 7.22
N MET A 62 18.90 9.20 8.13
CA MET A 62 18.49 9.78 9.42
C MET A 62 17.57 11.01 9.28
N ARG A 63 17.74 11.80 8.22
CA ARG A 63 16.86 12.95 7.95
C ARG A 63 15.43 12.49 7.63
N ASP A 64 15.29 11.39 6.91
CA ASP A 64 13.98 10.83 6.57
C ASP A 64 13.36 10.17 7.80
N LEU A 65 14.16 9.50 8.65
CA LEU A 65 13.70 8.95 9.93
C LEU A 65 13.01 10.01 10.80
N GLU A 66 13.56 11.22 10.91
CA GLU A 66 12.92 12.28 11.69
C GLU A 66 11.59 12.75 11.07
N LYS A 67 11.49 12.81 9.74
CA LYS A 67 10.20 13.09 9.06
C LYS A 67 9.18 11.99 9.34
N LEU A 68 9.61 10.73 9.31
CA LEU A 68 8.77 9.57 9.59
C LEU A 68 8.27 9.60 11.04
N LYS A 69 9.15 9.87 12.01
CA LYS A 69 8.77 10.01 13.43
C LYS A 69 7.73 11.09 13.64
N LEU A 70 7.85 12.23 12.96
CA LEU A 70 6.90 13.33 13.06
C LEU A 70 5.47 12.90 12.68
N GLN A 71 5.30 11.97 11.74
CA GLN A 71 3.97 11.45 11.34
C GLN A 71 3.27 10.67 12.45
N PHE A 72 4.03 10.13 13.39
CA PHE A 72 3.50 9.39 14.53
C PHE A 72 3.31 10.26 15.77
N SER A 73 3.71 11.53 15.71
CA SER A 73 3.47 12.47 16.79
C SER A 73 2.04 13.02 16.70
N GLY A 74 1.38 13.19 17.86
CA GLY A 74 0.05 13.80 17.93
C GLY A 74 -0.99 12.98 18.69
N ALA A 75 -2.23 13.45 18.66
CA ALA A 75 -3.36 12.81 19.33
C ALA A 75 -3.62 11.41 18.74
N GLY A 76 -3.58 10.37 19.59
CA GLY A 76 -3.73 8.98 19.16
C GLY A 76 -2.45 8.36 18.55
N GLY A 77 -1.35 9.11 18.48
CA GLY A 77 -0.07 8.67 17.96
C GLY A 77 0.80 7.90 18.97
N ILE A 78 2.08 7.76 18.63
CA ILE A 78 3.12 7.18 19.49
C ILE A 78 3.63 8.29 20.44
N SER A 79 3.83 7.97 21.72
CA SER A 79 4.32 8.97 22.68
C SER A 79 5.70 9.49 22.31
N SER A 80 5.95 10.78 22.56
CA SER A 80 7.24 11.41 22.25
C SER A 80 8.42 10.68 22.91
N SER A 81 8.25 10.20 24.15
CA SER A 81 9.28 9.40 24.84
C SER A 81 9.70 8.14 24.07
N VAL A 82 8.74 7.45 23.45
CA VAL A 82 9.01 6.26 22.66
C VAL A 82 9.67 6.66 21.35
N LEU A 83 9.15 7.70 20.67
CA LEU A 83 9.75 8.19 19.42
C LEU A 83 11.19 8.68 19.61
N ASP A 84 11.49 9.36 20.71
CA ASP A 84 12.83 9.86 21.04
C ASP A 84 13.83 8.72 21.31
N SER A 85 13.34 7.57 21.79
CA SER A 85 14.16 6.37 22.00
C SER A 85 14.56 5.69 20.70
N ILE A 86 13.83 5.91 19.60
CA ILE A 86 14.10 5.30 18.29
C ILE A 86 15.29 6.01 17.65
N LYS A 87 16.41 5.30 17.50
CA LYS A 87 17.67 5.83 16.95
C LYS A 87 17.93 5.43 15.50
N ASP A 88 17.18 4.48 14.97
CA ASP A 88 17.36 3.94 13.63
C ASP A 88 16.03 3.47 13.04
N VAL A 89 16.02 3.31 11.71
CA VAL A 89 14.80 2.98 10.94
C VAL A 89 14.32 1.55 11.21
N ARG A 90 15.24 0.61 11.49
CA ARG A 90 14.88 -0.79 11.76
C ARG A 90 14.11 -0.89 13.09
N THR A 91 14.51 -0.10 14.09
CA THR A 91 13.78 0.03 15.35
C THR A 91 12.38 0.63 15.12
N LEU A 92 12.25 1.67 14.28
CA LEU A 92 10.95 2.22 13.91
C LEU A 92 10.07 1.14 13.26
N PHE A 93 10.55 0.45 12.23
CA PHE A 93 9.79 -0.59 11.54
C PHE A 93 9.41 -1.75 12.45
N THR A 94 10.27 -2.13 13.40
CA THR A 94 9.95 -3.14 14.41
C THR A 94 8.77 -2.70 15.28
N LEU A 95 8.75 -1.44 15.70
CA LEU A 95 7.62 -0.86 16.44
C LEU A 95 6.34 -0.87 15.60
N LEU A 96 6.41 -0.49 14.33
CA LEU A 96 5.25 -0.48 13.43
C LEU A 96 4.69 -1.88 13.17
N LYS A 97 5.56 -2.89 13.02
CA LYS A 97 5.16 -4.30 12.97
C LYS A 97 4.43 -4.73 14.24
N THR A 98 4.99 -4.36 15.40
CA THR A 98 4.40 -4.68 16.71
C THR A 98 3.01 -4.04 16.88
N LYS A 99 2.84 -2.82 16.37
CA LYS A 99 1.57 -2.07 16.36
C LYS A 99 0.63 -2.48 15.22
N LYS A 100 1.02 -3.45 14.38
CA LYS A 100 0.29 -3.91 13.19
C LYS A 100 0.05 -2.83 12.11
N TYR A 101 0.74 -1.69 12.19
CA TYR A 101 0.75 -0.68 11.13
C TYR A 101 1.57 -1.11 9.92
N LEU A 102 2.45 -2.10 10.09
CA LEU A 102 3.26 -2.65 9.02
C LEU A 102 3.18 -4.17 9.09
N ASN A 103 2.64 -4.80 8.05
CA ASN A 103 2.61 -6.25 7.93
C ASN A 103 2.60 -6.65 6.45
N ARG A 104 2.82 -7.94 6.17
CA ARG A 104 2.89 -8.46 4.80
C ARG A 104 1.59 -8.27 4.02
N GLU A 105 0.44 -8.30 4.69
CA GLU A 105 -0.88 -8.21 4.07
C GLU A 105 -1.29 -6.76 3.78
N ASN A 106 -0.64 -5.78 4.41
CA ASN A 106 -0.99 -4.37 4.29
C ASN A 106 0.25 -3.46 4.34
N MET A 107 0.61 -2.94 3.16
CA MET A 107 1.72 -2.03 2.92
C MET A 107 1.29 -0.58 2.72
N VAL A 108 -0.02 -0.29 2.80
CA VAL A 108 -0.59 1.06 2.58
C VAL A 108 0.06 2.09 3.49
N TYR A 109 0.14 1.81 4.78
CA TYR A 109 0.74 2.70 5.76
C TYR A 109 2.20 3.00 5.45
N LEU A 110 2.95 2.00 4.98
CA LEU A 110 4.34 2.17 4.59
C LEU A 110 4.49 3.08 3.38
N GLN A 111 3.66 2.91 2.36
CA GLN A 111 3.69 3.79 1.19
C GLN A 111 3.37 5.23 1.55
N VAL A 112 2.34 5.48 2.37
CA VAL A 112 1.99 6.84 2.84
C VAL A 112 3.17 7.49 3.55
N MET A 113 3.79 6.76 4.47
CA MET A 113 4.95 7.24 5.22
C MET A 113 6.12 7.63 4.30
N LEU A 114 6.47 6.75 3.36
CA LEU A 114 7.57 6.99 2.42
C LEU A 114 7.25 8.16 1.48
N GLN A 115 6.01 8.26 1.02
CA GLN A 115 5.54 9.37 0.20
C GLN A 115 5.65 10.71 0.95
N ILE A 116 5.23 10.76 2.22
CA ILE A 116 5.37 11.97 3.05
C ILE A 116 6.84 12.30 3.33
N ALA A 117 7.70 11.29 3.50
CA ALA A 117 9.14 11.50 3.61
C ALA A 117 9.77 12.05 2.31
N GLY A 118 9.06 11.96 1.19
CA GLY A 118 9.53 12.34 -0.15
C GLY A 118 10.35 11.24 -0.83
N ARG A 119 10.22 9.99 -0.39
CA ARG A 119 10.98 8.82 -0.88
C ARG A 119 10.18 8.01 -1.88
N ILE A 120 9.87 8.63 -3.02
CA ILE A 120 9.09 8.03 -4.11
C ILE A 120 9.79 6.79 -4.68
N ASP A 121 11.12 6.83 -4.73
CA ASP A 121 11.98 5.70 -5.10
C ASP A 121 11.71 4.45 -4.26
N LEU A 122 11.44 4.63 -2.96
CA LEU A 122 11.13 3.54 -2.05
C LEU A 122 9.65 3.14 -2.12
N VAL A 123 8.75 4.07 -2.46
CA VAL A 123 7.33 3.76 -2.70
C VAL A 123 7.21 2.80 -3.88
N GLU A 124 7.95 3.02 -4.97
CA GLU A 124 7.99 2.14 -6.13
C GLU A 124 8.46 0.72 -5.76
N GLN A 125 9.52 0.61 -4.95
CA GLN A 125 9.97 -0.70 -4.45
C GLN A 125 8.90 -1.42 -3.62
N VAL A 126 8.14 -0.69 -2.80
CA VAL A 126 7.02 -1.27 -2.04
C VAL A 126 5.90 -1.74 -2.96
N ILE A 127 5.61 -1.00 -4.03
CA ILE A 127 4.61 -1.39 -5.03
C ILE A 127 5.04 -2.69 -5.71
N ASP A 128 6.28 -2.76 -6.17
CA ASP A 128 6.80 -3.94 -6.89
C ASP A 128 6.82 -5.17 -5.99
N PHE A 129 7.31 -5.03 -4.76
CA PHE A 129 7.23 -6.10 -3.76
C PHE A 129 5.78 -6.55 -3.53
N SER A 130 4.84 -5.61 -3.35
CA SER A 130 3.44 -5.95 -3.08
C SER A 130 2.76 -6.67 -4.26
N ARG A 131 3.15 -6.33 -5.51
CA ARG A 131 2.70 -7.04 -6.72
C ARG A 131 3.23 -8.47 -6.76
N GLU A 132 4.51 -8.68 -6.47
CA GLU A 132 5.13 -10.01 -6.45
C GLU A 132 4.47 -10.93 -5.41
N MET A 133 4.04 -10.37 -4.27
CA MET A 133 3.38 -11.13 -3.21
C MET A 133 1.92 -11.50 -3.52
N GLY A 134 1.26 -10.80 -4.45
CA GLY A 134 -0.08 -11.10 -4.98
C GLY A 134 -1.27 -10.84 -4.04
N ASN A 135 -1.11 -11.01 -2.73
CA ASN A 135 -2.17 -10.87 -1.71
C ASN A 135 -1.94 -9.70 -0.75
N THR A 136 -1.04 -8.79 -1.09
CA THR A 136 -0.73 -7.61 -0.27
C THR A 136 -1.61 -6.44 -0.68
N LEU A 137 -2.17 -5.74 0.30
CA LEU A 137 -2.88 -4.49 0.10
C LEU A 137 -1.89 -3.32 0.02
N TYR A 138 -1.96 -2.56 -1.07
CA TYR A 138 -1.10 -1.40 -1.33
C TYR A 138 -1.85 -0.41 -2.23
N PHE A 139 -1.33 0.81 -2.31
CA PHE A 139 -1.79 1.86 -3.21
C PHE A 139 -1.23 1.73 -4.61
N TYR A 140 -2.11 1.84 -5.58
CA TYR A 140 -1.82 1.89 -7.00
C TYR A 140 -2.95 2.60 -7.74
N ALA A 141 -2.59 3.39 -8.74
CA ALA A 141 -3.57 3.99 -9.62
C ALA A 141 -4.13 2.96 -10.60
N ALA A 142 -5.36 3.17 -11.04
CA ALA A 142 -5.90 2.40 -12.16
C ALA A 142 -5.07 2.67 -13.42
N ALA A 143 -4.46 1.62 -13.96
CA ALA A 143 -3.59 1.73 -15.12
C ALA A 143 -4.41 1.71 -16.42
N GLY A 144 -4.23 2.73 -17.27
CA GLY A 144 -4.83 2.78 -18.61
C GLY A 144 -6.36 2.88 -18.63
N GLU A 145 -6.93 2.58 -19.80
CA GLU A 145 -8.38 2.50 -19.99
C GLU A 145 -8.94 1.18 -19.44
N PRO A 146 -10.19 1.16 -18.94
CA PRO A 146 -10.81 -0.07 -18.50
C PRO A 146 -10.96 -1.05 -19.68
N GLU A 147 -10.90 -2.35 -19.39
CA GLU A 147 -11.10 -3.40 -20.40
C GLU A 147 -12.41 -3.21 -21.18
N ASN A 148 -12.42 -3.70 -22.43
CA ASN A 148 -13.54 -3.53 -23.34
C ASN A 148 -14.86 -4.02 -22.70
N GLY A 149 -15.87 -3.15 -22.66
CA GLY A 149 -17.15 -3.41 -22.01
C GLY A 149 -17.23 -3.05 -20.53
N TYR A 150 -16.16 -2.49 -19.93
CA TYR A 150 -16.12 -1.99 -18.56
C TYR A 150 -16.00 -0.46 -18.50
N LYS A 151 -16.38 0.11 -17.36
CA LYS A 151 -16.16 1.51 -16.99
C LYS A 151 -15.61 1.57 -15.57
N TYR A 152 -14.81 2.60 -15.30
CA TYR A 152 -14.37 2.89 -13.94
C TYR A 152 -15.49 3.54 -13.13
N VAL A 153 -15.63 3.08 -11.89
CA VAL A 153 -16.41 3.71 -10.84
C VAL A 153 -15.45 3.95 -9.69
N LYS A 154 -15.19 5.22 -9.35
CA LYS A 154 -14.37 5.55 -8.18
C LYS A 154 -15.26 5.87 -6.99
N MET A 155 -14.88 5.38 -5.82
CA MET A 155 -15.60 5.57 -4.58
C MET A 155 -14.67 6.22 -3.57
N HIS A 156 -15.07 7.39 -3.10
CA HIS A 156 -14.38 8.07 -2.01
C HIS A 156 -14.92 7.53 -0.69
N VAL A 157 -14.01 7.13 0.19
CA VAL A 157 -14.29 6.69 1.54
C VAL A 157 -13.98 7.83 2.49
N GLN A 158 -14.98 8.31 3.22
CA GLN A 158 -14.82 9.34 4.23
C GLN A 158 -13.95 8.85 5.38
N GLY A 159 -13.01 9.70 5.82
CA GLY A 159 -12.14 9.41 6.95
C GLY A 159 -10.72 9.89 6.69
N LYS A 160 -10.00 10.20 7.78
CA LYS A 160 -8.56 10.54 7.73
C LYS A 160 -7.68 9.37 8.17
N ASP A 161 -8.27 8.36 8.80
CA ASP A 161 -7.57 7.19 9.30
C ASP A 161 -7.75 6.01 8.35
N PHE A 162 -6.65 5.61 7.70
CA PHE A 162 -6.55 4.39 6.90
C PHE A 162 -6.64 3.11 7.76
N SER A 163 -7.03 3.22 9.02
CA SER A 163 -7.11 2.13 10.01
C SER A 163 -8.13 1.08 9.58
N ASN A 164 -9.19 1.53 8.92
CA ASN A 164 -10.26 0.70 8.38
C ASN A 164 -9.94 0.16 6.98
N CYS A 165 -8.86 0.62 6.34
CA CYS A 165 -8.44 0.18 5.00
C CYS A 165 -7.76 -1.20 5.10
N THR A 166 -8.60 -2.22 5.28
CA THR A 166 -8.20 -3.64 5.31
C THR A 166 -8.65 -4.33 4.04
N SER A 167 -8.01 -5.46 3.71
CA SER A 167 -8.46 -6.30 2.59
C SER A 167 -9.92 -6.74 2.75
N GLN A 168 -10.34 -7.01 4.00
CA GLN A 168 -11.73 -7.32 4.31
C GLN A 168 -12.68 -6.16 4.01
N TYR A 169 -12.32 -4.93 4.39
CA TYR A 169 -13.14 -3.75 4.10
C TYR A 169 -13.33 -3.54 2.59
N ILE A 170 -12.26 -3.69 1.81
CA ILE A 170 -12.32 -3.53 0.35
C ILE A 170 -13.19 -4.63 -0.27
N GLU A 171 -13.08 -5.87 0.23
CA GLU A 171 -13.91 -6.99 -0.19
C GLU A 171 -15.39 -6.77 0.17
N ASP A 172 -15.68 -6.25 1.35
CA ASP A 172 -17.04 -5.90 1.78
C ASP A 172 -17.63 -4.78 0.90
N LEU A 173 -16.82 -3.77 0.54
CA LEU A 173 -17.20 -2.71 -0.39
C LEU A 173 -17.49 -3.27 -1.79
N ARG A 174 -16.62 -4.14 -2.30
CA ARG A 174 -16.81 -4.84 -3.58
C ARG A 174 -18.11 -5.63 -3.60
N ASN A 175 -18.38 -6.39 -2.53
CA ASN A 175 -19.60 -7.15 -2.37
C ASN A 175 -20.84 -6.25 -2.27
N ARG A 176 -20.75 -5.12 -1.56
CA ARG A 176 -21.87 -4.17 -1.46
C ARG A 176 -22.17 -3.53 -2.81
N LEU A 177 -21.14 -3.10 -3.55
CA LEU A 177 -21.26 -2.54 -4.89
C LEU A 177 -21.90 -3.55 -5.85
N SER A 178 -21.48 -4.82 -5.79
CA SER A 178 -22.06 -5.90 -6.61
C SER A 178 -23.58 -6.04 -6.40
N ARG A 179 -24.04 -5.94 -5.14
CA ARG A 179 -25.46 -6.02 -4.77
C ARG A 179 -26.24 -4.81 -5.25
N VAL A 180 -25.69 -3.61 -5.05
CA VAL A 180 -26.31 -2.34 -5.48
C VAL A 180 -26.55 -2.33 -6.99
N LEU A 181 -25.60 -2.88 -7.76
CA LEU A 181 -25.66 -2.90 -9.22
C LEU A 181 -26.33 -4.15 -9.80
N PHE A 182 -26.69 -5.12 -8.96
CA PHE A 182 -27.17 -6.43 -9.39
C PHE A 182 -26.21 -7.11 -10.37
N VAL A 183 -24.91 -7.02 -10.08
CA VAL A 183 -23.81 -7.61 -10.84
C VAL A 183 -23.15 -8.68 -9.98
N PRO A 184 -22.82 -9.88 -10.50
CA PRO A 184 -22.03 -10.85 -9.75
C PRO A 184 -20.67 -10.27 -9.34
N THR A 185 -20.23 -10.50 -8.10
CA THR A 185 -18.99 -9.93 -7.53
C THR A 185 -17.76 -10.17 -8.41
N GLN A 186 -17.68 -11.32 -9.09
CA GLN A 186 -16.58 -11.66 -10.00
C GLN A 186 -16.40 -10.69 -11.19
N TYR A 187 -17.42 -9.89 -11.52
CA TYR A 187 -17.34 -8.85 -12.55
C TYR A 187 -17.13 -7.44 -11.98
N VAL A 188 -16.98 -7.31 -10.65
CA VAL A 188 -16.59 -6.06 -9.99
C VAL A 188 -15.12 -6.19 -9.62
N ILE A 189 -14.24 -5.63 -10.42
CA ILE A 189 -12.79 -5.83 -10.29
C ILE A 189 -12.21 -4.59 -9.62
N ILE A 190 -11.37 -4.76 -8.60
CA ILE A 190 -10.63 -3.64 -8.01
C ILE A 190 -9.53 -3.27 -8.99
N ALA A 191 -9.56 -2.03 -9.47
CA ALA A 191 -8.64 -1.53 -10.49
C ALA A 191 -7.65 -0.51 -9.94
N GLY A 192 -7.92 0.10 -8.78
CA GLY A 192 -7.01 1.05 -8.15
C GLY A 192 -7.39 1.35 -6.72
N ILE A 193 -6.40 1.67 -5.90
CA ILE A 193 -6.55 2.15 -4.54
C ILE A 193 -5.59 3.32 -4.39
N GLU A 194 -6.13 4.52 -4.31
CA GLU A 194 -5.35 5.76 -4.34
C GLU A 194 -5.49 6.49 -3.00
N PRO A 195 -4.38 6.99 -2.44
CA PRO A 195 -4.46 7.94 -1.34
C PRO A 195 -4.96 9.29 -1.87
N SER A 196 -5.90 9.87 -1.15
CA SER A 196 -6.27 11.28 -1.23
C SER A 196 -6.01 11.91 0.15
N SER A 197 -6.63 13.04 0.47
CA SER A 197 -6.88 13.45 1.86
C SER A 197 -7.75 12.42 2.65
N SER A 198 -8.11 11.32 1.99
CA SER A 198 -8.96 10.19 2.36
C SER A 198 -8.54 8.95 1.52
N LEU A 199 -9.43 7.98 1.33
CA LEU A 199 -9.19 6.80 0.48
C LEU A 199 -10.09 6.82 -0.76
N LEU A 200 -9.51 6.65 -1.95
CA LEU A 200 -10.24 6.55 -3.22
C LEU A 200 -10.05 5.14 -3.82
N ILE A 201 -11.13 4.38 -3.93
CA ILE A 201 -11.10 3.02 -4.48
C ILE A 201 -11.74 3.03 -5.86
N THR A 202 -11.01 2.58 -6.87
CA THR A 202 -11.48 2.47 -8.25
C THR A 202 -11.87 1.03 -8.56
N PHE A 203 -13.09 0.83 -9.01
CA PHE A 203 -13.59 -0.45 -9.51
C PHE A 203 -13.80 -0.40 -11.02
N MET A 204 -13.48 -1.49 -11.70
CA MET A 204 -13.99 -1.79 -13.03
C MET A 204 -15.30 -2.55 -12.92
N VAL A 205 -16.33 -2.02 -13.56
CA VAL A 205 -17.67 -2.60 -13.57
C VAL A 205 -18.20 -2.63 -15.01
N PRO A 206 -18.99 -3.64 -15.45
CA PRO A 206 -19.46 -3.68 -16.82
C PRO A 206 -20.31 -2.44 -17.15
N ALA A 207 -20.01 -1.81 -18.28
CA ALA A 207 -20.47 -0.47 -18.64
C ALA A 207 -21.99 -0.29 -18.57
N LYS A 208 -22.74 -1.32 -18.99
CA LYS A 208 -24.22 -1.32 -18.95
C LYS A 208 -24.79 -1.10 -17.54
N TYR A 209 -24.10 -1.56 -16.49
CA TYR A 209 -24.55 -1.38 -15.10
C TYR A 209 -24.11 -0.03 -14.54
N VAL A 210 -22.93 0.45 -14.95
CA VAL A 210 -22.47 1.80 -14.60
C VAL A 210 -23.40 2.86 -15.18
N GLU A 211 -23.87 2.69 -16.43
CA GLU A 211 -24.84 3.60 -17.06
C GLU A 211 -26.20 3.60 -16.36
N LEU A 212 -26.65 2.44 -15.85
CA LEU A 212 -27.85 2.36 -15.03
C LEU A 212 -27.67 3.06 -13.68
N MET A 213 -26.52 2.86 -13.04
CA MET A 213 -26.16 3.51 -11.78
C MET A 213 -26.13 5.03 -11.93
N GLU A 214 -25.46 5.51 -12.97
CA GLU A 214 -25.34 6.93 -13.30
C GLU A 214 -26.70 7.56 -13.53
N ARG A 215 -27.57 6.93 -14.32
CA ARG A 215 -28.95 7.40 -14.54
C ARG A 215 -29.75 7.51 -13.24
N ARG A 216 -29.60 6.54 -12.34
CA ARG A 216 -30.26 6.54 -11.02
C ARG A 216 -29.74 7.65 -10.12
N LEU A 217 -28.43 7.84 -10.08
CA LEU A 217 -27.80 8.92 -9.32
C LEU A 217 -28.26 10.30 -9.81
N PHE A 218 -28.36 10.51 -11.14
CA PHE A 218 -28.96 11.72 -11.70
C PHE A 218 -30.44 11.88 -11.35
N GLY A 219 -31.16 10.78 -11.11
CA GLY A 219 -32.55 10.78 -10.62
C GLY A 219 -32.68 11.08 -9.13
N GLY A 220 -31.57 11.21 -8.39
CA GLY A 220 -31.57 11.45 -6.94
C GLY A 220 -31.67 10.18 -6.10
N ASP A 221 -31.47 8.99 -6.68
CA ASP A 221 -31.40 7.76 -5.90
C ASP A 221 -30.24 7.84 -4.89
N THR A 222 -30.51 7.36 -3.68
CA THR A 222 -29.49 7.20 -2.65
C THR A 222 -29.06 5.75 -2.56
N TYR A 223 -27.78 5.51 -2.25
CA TYR A 223 -27.24 4.18 -1.97
C TYR A 223 -26.87 4.08 -0.48
N PRO A 224 -27.86 3.99 0.42
CA PRO A 224 -27.60 3.92 1.86
C PRO A 224 -26.68 2.75 2.22
N GLU A 225 -26.71 1.69 1.41
CA GLU A 225 -25.81 0.55 1.50
C GLU A 225 -24.33 0.91 1.47
N LEU A 226 -23.96 1.83 0.57
CA LEU A 226 -22.58 2.29 0.41
C LEU A 226 -22.24 3.30 1.50
N HIS A 227 -23.21 4.10 1.94
CA HIS A 227 -23.00 5.09 2.99
C HIS A 227 -22.62 4.47 4.33
N VAL A 228 -23.18 3.30 4.68
CA VAL A 228 -22.78 2.54 5.88
C VAL A 228 -21.31 2.16 5.89
N LEU A 229 -20.68 2.05 4.70
CA LEU A 229 -19.25 1.79 4.56
C LEU A 229 -18.41 3.06 4.55
N GLY A 230 -19.00 4.22 4.84
CA GLY A 230 -18.34 5.52 4.82
C GLY A 230 -18.19 6.11 3.42
N ILE A 231 -18.88 5.57 2.40
CA ILE A 231 -18.86 6.20 1.07
C ILE A 231 -19.71 7.46 1.08
N ASP A 232 -19.11 8.57 0.70
CA ASP A 232 -19.74 9.89 0.61
C ASP A 232 -19.76 10.42 -0.84
N ILE A 233 -18.80 10.04 -1.69
CA ILE A 233 -18.73 10.46 -3.10
C ILE A 233 -18.54 9.26 -4.03
N ILE A 234 -19.30 9.25 -5.12
CA ILE A 234 -19.11 8.33 -6.25
C ILE A 234 -18.70 9.13 -7.49
N LEU A 235 -17.64 8.72 -8.17
CA LEU A 235 -17.16 9.34 -9.41
C LEU A 235 -17.37 8.36 -10.58
N ILE A 236 -18.02 8.83 -11.64
CA ILE A 236 -18.24 8.08 -12.89
C ILE A 236 -17.85 9.01 -14.05
N GLY A 237 -16.73 8.70 -14.71
CA GLY A 237 -16.15 9.62 -15.70
C GLY A 237 -15.81 10.97 -15.06
N GLU A 238 -16.42 12.04 -15.56
CA GLU A 238 -16.26 13.40 -15.04
C GLU A 238 -17.33 13.78 -13.99
N ASN A 239 -18.32 12.92 -13.79
CA ASN A 239 -19.44 13.20 -12.90
C ASN A 239 -19.11 12.78 -11.46
N ALA A 240 -19.42 13.66 -10.51
CA ALA A 240 -19.30 13.40 -9.08
C ALA A 240 -20.66 13.47 -8.38
N PHE A 241 -20.99 12.42 -7.63
CA PHE A 241 -22.27 12.26 -6.96
C PHE A 241 -22.08 12.17 -5.45
N ASN A 242 -22.59 13.16 -4.71
CA ASN A 242 -22.59 13.17 -3.24
C ASN A 242 -23.74 12.33 -2.69
N LEU A 243 -23.43 11.34 -1.86
CA LEU A 243 -24.41 10.44 -1.25
C LEU A 243 -24.97 10.96 0.09
N THR A 244 -24.31 11.92 0.72
CA THR A 244 -24.67 12.43 2.05
C THR A 244 -25.86 13.40 2.06
N GLY A 245 -26.46 13.69 0.89
CA GLY A 245 -27.59 14.63 0.80
C GLY A 245 -27.26 16.07 1.20
N LEU A 246 -26.00 16.37 1.52
CA LEU A 246 -25.51 17.74 1.71
C LEU A 246 -25.33 18.37 0.32
N THR A 247 -26.45 18.82 -0.23
CA THR A 247 -26.47 19.81 -1.30
C THR A 247 -25.98 21.15 -0.76
N ASP A 248 -24.67 21.27 -0.51
CA ASP A 248 -23.95 22.54 -0.50
C ASP A 248 -22.44 22.29 -0.33
N THR A 249 -21.79 21.82 -1.41
CA THR A 249 -20.31 21.94 -1.56
C THR A 249 -19.82 21.81 -3.00
N THR A 250 -20.73 21.71 -3.97
CA THR A 250 -20.44 21.60 -5.42
C THR A 250 -19.75 22.83 -6.02
N LEU A 251 -19.54 23.91 -5.26
CA LEU A 251 -18.73 25.05 -5.68
C LEU A 251 -17.35 25.12 -5.00
N VAL A 252 -17.16 24.50 -3.83
CA VAL A 252 -15.88 24.60 -3.10
C VAL A 252 -15.01 23.37 -3.32
N ALA A 253 -15.61 22.19 -3.46
CA ALA A 253 -14.88 20.95 -3.73
C ALA A 253 -14.36 20.91 -5.18
N THR A 254 -15.14 21.37 -6.16
CA THR A 254 -14.67 21.55 -7.55
C THR A 254 -13.59 22.62 -7.64
N GLU A 255 -13.73 23.75 -6.96
CA GLU A 255 -12.69 24.78 -6.98
C GLU A 255 -11.40 24.31 -6.29
N GLN A 256 -11.48 23.54 -5.19
CA GLN A 256 -10.30 22.94 -4.57
C GLN A 256 -9.70 21.80 -5.41
N GLN A 257 -10.52 20.96 -6.04
CA GLN A 257 -10.07 19.89 -6.93
C GLN A 257 -9.44 20.46 -8.21
N GLU A 258 -10.01 21.52 -8.78
CA GLU A 258 -9.47 22.25 -9.93
C GLU A 258 -8.20 23.00 -9.56
N LYS A 259 -8.14 23.64 -8.38
CA LYS A 259 -6.90 24.23 -7.85
C LYS A 259 -5.83 23.15 -7.65
N LEU A 260 -6.18 22.02 -7.07
CA LEU A 260 -5.24 20.91 -6.85
C LEU A 260 -4.77 20.32 -8.19
N SER A 261 -5.68 20.09 -9.13
CA SER A 261 -5.39 19.62 -10.49
C SER A 261 -4.52 20.63 -11.26
N SER A 262 -4.80 21.93 -11.11
CA SER A 262 -3.98 23.01 -11.67
C SER A 262 -2.58 23.02 -11.07
N VAL A 263 -2.44 22.88 -9.75
CA VAL A 263 -1.14 22.76 -9.06
C VAL A 263 -0.37 21.53 -9.53
N TYR A 264 -1.03 20.37 -9.68
CA TYR A 264 -0.40 19.17 -10.22
C TYR A 264 0.09 19.36 -11.66
N LYS A 265 -0.72 19.97 -12.54
CA LYS A 265 -0.30 20.31 -13.91
C LYS A 265 0.88 21.28 -13.94
N GLN A 266 0.88 22.29 -13.07
CA GLN A 266 2.00 23.21 -12.93
C GLN A 266 3.27 22.50 -12.44
N LEU A 267 3.14 21.60 -11.47
CA LEU A 267 4.26 20.81 -10.95
C LEU A 267 4.84 19.90 -12.03
N GLN A 268 3.99 19.24 -12.82
CA GLN A 268 4.41 18.37 -13.91
C GLN A 268 5.11 19.17 -15.02
N THR A 269 4.57 20.34 -15.38
CA THR A 269 5.22 21.26 -16.32
C THR A 269 6.58 21.75 -15.80
N ALA A 270 6.68 22.03 -14.49
CA ALA A 270 7.93 22.44 -13.88
C ALA A 270 8.98 21.32 -13.88
N LEU A 271 8.56 20.06 -13.64
CA LEU A 271 9.41 18.89 -13.74
C LEU A 271 9.94 18.68 -15.17
N GLU A 272 9.07 18.75 -16.18
CA GLU A 272 9.49 18.65 -17.59
C GLU A 272 10.46 19.77 -17.99
N ASN A 273 10.28 20.99 -17.46
CA ASN A 273 11.19 22.10 -17.70
C ASN A 273 12.55 21.91 -16.99
N LEU A 274 12.57 21.34 -15.79
CA LEU A 274 13.80 20.96 -15.09
C LEU A 274 14.57 19.90 -15.88
N GLU A 275 13.90 18.86 -16.37
CA GLU A 275 14.53 17.83 -17.21
C GLU A 275 15.13 18.41 -18.50
N ARG A 276 14.42 19.33 -19.16
CA ARG A 276 14.96 20.05 -20.33
C ARG A 276 16.19 20.89 -19.97
N SER A 277 16.17 21.57 -18.83
CA SER A 277 17.30 22.37 -18.36
C SER A 277 18.52 21.50 -18.06
N ASP A 278 18.33 20.32 -17.46
CA ASP A 278 19.43 19.38 -17.20
C ASP A 278 20.06 18.87 -18.49
N LEU A 279 19.24 18.55 -19.51
CA LEU A 279 19.73 18.18 -20.84
C LEU A 279 20.54 19.31 -21.50
N GLU A 280 20.11 20.57 -21.33
CA GLU A 280 20.81 21.74 -21.86
C GLU A 280 22.14 21.97 -21.13
N ILE A 281 22.19 21.80 -19.81
CA ILE A 281 23.42 21.87 -19.01
C ILE A 281 24.41 20.80 -19.47
N VAL A 282 23.96 19.57 -19.69
CA VAL A 282 24.81 18.48 -20.21
C VAL A 282 25.37 18.85 -21.58
N ARG A 283 24.55 19.41 -22.47
CA ARG A 283 24.97 19.87 -23.79
C ARG A 283 26.03 20.99 -23.70
N MET A 284 25.80 22.00 -22.87
CA MET A 284 26.77 23.08 -22.65
C MET A 284 28.09 22.57 -22.06
N SER A 285 28.02 21.63 -21.12
CA SER A 285 29.20 20.99 -20.53
C SER A 285 30.05 20.28 -21.59
N ASN A 286 29.41 19.58 -22.52
CA ASN A 286 30.08 18.93 -23.65
C ASN A 286 30.74 19.94 -24.60
N ASP A 287 30.08 21.06 -24.91
CA ASP A 287 30.66 22.12 -25.75
C ASP A 287 31.86 22.80 -25.06
N ILE A 288 31.79 23.06 -23.76
CA ILE A 288 32.92 23.60 -22.97
C ILE A 288 34.11 22.63 -23.04
N ASN A 289 33.88 21.33 -22.88
CA ASN A 289 34.93 20.32 -22.97
C ASN A 289 35.54 20.26 -24.38
N ARG A 290 34.73 20.41 -25.43
CA ARG A 290 35.22 20.49 -26.81
C ARG A 290 36.14 21.69 -27.02
N ILE A 291 35.71 22.89 -26.60
CA ILE A 291 36.49 24.12 -26.69
C ILE A 291 37.80 24.00 -25.90
N ARG A 292 37.75 23.44 -24.68
CA ARG A 292 38.94 23.21 -23.85
C ARG A 292 39.95 22.30 -24.56
N ASN A 293 39.49 21.23 -25.22
CA ASN A 293 40.35 20.32 -25.97
C ASN A 293 40.98 20.99 -27.20
N GLU A 294 40.22 21.82 -27.93
CA GLU A 294 40.74 22.61 -29.06
C GLU A 294 41.79 23.62 -28.61
N HIS A 295 41.53 24.36 -27.52
CA HIS A 295 42.49 25.30 -26.94
C HIS A 295 43.79 24.60 -26.50
N THR A 296 43.69 23.41 -25.90
CA THR A 296 44.86 22.61 -25.49
C THR A 296 45.68 22.17 -26.70
N LYS A 297 45.04 21.83 -27.83
CA LYS A 297 45.74 21.52 -29.09
C LYS A 297 46.46 22.74 -29.68
N ILE A 298 45.87 23.93 -29.61
CA ILE A 298 46.49 25.16 -30.10
C ILE A 298 47.72 25.53 -29.26
N CYS A 299 47.60 25.45 -27.93
CA CYS A 299 48.71 25.78 -27.03
C CYS A 299 49.88 24.78 -27.07
N SER A 300 49.65 23.55 -27.55
CA SER A 300 50.69 22.51 -27.65
C SER A 300 51.44 22.52 -28.98
N GLN A 301 51.11 23.41 -29.93
CA GLN A 301 51.91 23.55 -31.15
C GLN A 301 53.26 24.20 -30.84
N PRO A 302 54.39 23.57 -31.22
CA PRO A 302 55.71 24.12 -30.98
C PRO A 302 55.86 25.44 -31.74
N LYS A 303 56.27 26.51 -31.04
CA LYS A 303 56.63 27.77 -31.67
C LYS A 303 57.83 27.52 -32.58
N LEU A 304 57.61 27.58 -33.89
CA LEU A 304 58.67 27.60 -34.89
C LEU A 304 59.48 28.89 -34.66
N LEU A 305 60.67 28.71 -34.08
CA LEU A 305 61.73 29.70 -33.94
C LEU A 305 62.63 29.66 -35.18
#